data_AF-A0A7W6DH80-F1
#
_entry.id   AF-A0A7W6DH80-F1
#
_cell.length_a   1.000
_cell.length_b   1.000
_cell.length_c   1.000
_cell.angle_alpha   90.00
_cell.angle_beta   90.00
_cell.angle_gamma   90.00
#
_symmetry.space_group_name_H-M   'P 1'
#
loop_
_entity.id
_entity.type
_entity.pdbx_description
1 polymer ?
#
loop_
_entity_poly.entity_id
_entity_poly.type
_entity_poly.pdbx_seq_one_letter_code
_entity_poly.pdbx_strand_id
1 'polypeptide(L)'
;MQKPLHPHRYRETMSAAIARLEDIAAGTEPLERLAIEFSGVSQAELSTRRQYLNHIERLIANWIGDGCQAFDAVAFMDELVHSECWPFVLQRDLGDRVTYVHFGQVERMVLKSQEAAFIEGFYFRKILGDEGDALEITFVCNGPVWNELEHGPYGHALRTASQIAICAIPIGSELPEALNETVLHGDDEFKSDSVISLARRVVGNIIAILHKKPDLSAMPYLGPLH
;
A
#
# COMPACT_ATOMS: atom_id res chain seq x y z
N MET A 1 17.02 -8.68 11.92
CA MET A 1 16.88 -7.23 11.63
C MET A 1 15.48 -7.02 11.09
N GLN A 2 14.67 -6.14 11.67
CA GLN A 2 13.32 -5.87 11.18
C GLN A 2 13.43 -5.16 9.82
N LYS A 3 12.68 -5.62 8.80
CA LYS A 3 12.65 -4.94 7.51
C LYS A 3 12.00 -3.55 7.67
N PRO A 4 12.47 -2.51 6.97
CA PRO A 4 11.82 -1.20 7.01
C PRO A 4 10.38 -1.30 6.50
N LEU A 5 9.46 -0.54 7.10
CA LEU A 5 8.07 -0.47 6.66
C LEU A 5 7.96 0.06 5.23
N HIS A 6 6.86 -0.26 4.56
CA HIS A 6 6.58 0.21 3.20
C HIS A 6 6.83 1.71 2.98
N PRO A 7 6.34 2.67 3.80
CA PRO A 7 6.55 4.09 3.53
C PRO A 7 8.04 4.47 3.45
N HIS A 8 8.86 3.88 4.31
CA HIS A 8 10.31 4.13 4.35
C HIS A 8 11.00 3.51 3.14
N ARG A 9 10.73 2.22 2.89
CA ARG A 9 11.31 1.50 1.75
C ARG A 9 10.91 2.14 0.42
N TYR A 10 9.65 2.53 0.26
CA TYR A 10 9.16 3.29 -0.89
C TYR A 10 9.99 4.55 -1.11
N ARG A 11 10.15 5.36 -0.07
CA ARG A 11 10.86 6.63 -0.17
C ARG A 11 12.31 6.44 -0.58
N GLU A 12 13.03 5.53 0.08
CA GLU A 12 14.44 5.24 -0.21
C GLU A 12 14.61 4.80 -1.67
N THR A 13 13.85 3.80 -2.08
CA THR A 13 13.94 3.22 -3.43
C THR A 13 13.55 4.22 -4.50
N MET A 14 12.44 4.95 -4.35
CA MET A 14 12.00 5.90 -5.37
C MET A 14 12.90 7.13 -5.44
N SER A 15 13.46 7.59 -4.32
CA SER A 15 14.43 8.69 -4.31
C SER A 15 15.71 8.30 -5.07
N ALA A 16 16.22 7.10 -4.84
CA ALA A 16 17.40 6.59 -5.55
C ALA A 16 17.13 6.45 -7.06
N ALA A 17 15.95 5.93 -7.42
CA ALA A 17 15.56 5.76 -8.81
C ALA A 17 15.40 7.11 -9.55
N ILE A 18 14.82 8.12 -8.88
CA ILE A 18 14.68 9.48 -9.43
C ILE A 18 16.05 10.16 -9.58
N ALA A 19 16.91 10.12 -8.56
CA ALA A 19 18.25 10.71 -8.62
C ALA A 19 19.05 10.13 -9.81
N ARG A 20 18.94 8.82 -10.05
CA ARG A 20 19.55 8.17 -11.20
C ARG A 20 19.03 8.71 -12.54
N LEU A 21 17.73 8.98 -12.65
CA LEU A 21 17.16 9.60 -13.86
C LEU A 21 17.67 11.02 -14.07
N GLU A 22 17.80 11.80 -12.99
CA GLU A 22 18.35 13.16 -13.04
C GLU A 22 19.82 13.15 -13.48
N ASP A 23 20.62 12.23 -12.94
CA ASP A 23 22.02 12.04 -13.33
C ASP A 23 22.15 11.62 -14.81
N ILE A 24 21.28 10.72 -15.27
CA ILE A 24 21.23 10.32 -16.69
C ILE A 24 20.89 11.52 -17.57
N ALA A 25 19.86 12.29 -17.19
CA ALA A 25 19.40 13.45 -17.95
C ALA A 25 20.46 14.57 -18.03
N ALA A 26 21.31 14.70 -17.02
CA ALA A 26 22.42 15.65 -16.98
C ALA A 26 23.69 15.14 -17.69
N GLY A 27 23.76 13.85 -18.03
CA GLY A 27 24.94 13.19 -18.56
C GLY A 27 25.11 13.27 -20.09
N THR A 28 26.11 12.54 -20.59
CA THR A 28 26.30 12.31 -22.04
C THR A 28 25.34 11.21 -22.52
N GLU A 29 24.79 11.37 -23.73
CA GLU A 29 23.84 10.43 -24.36
C GLU A 29 22.56 10.16 -23.52
N PRO A 30 21.87 11.20 -23.02
CA PRO A 30 20.74 11.03 -22.11
C PRO A 30 19.58 10.24 -22.75
N LEU A 31 19.33 10.41 -24.05
CA LEU A 31 18.20 9.77 -24.74
C LEU A 31 18.33 8.24 -24.80
N GLU A 32 19.52 7.72 -25.09
CA GLU A 32 19.75 6.27 -25.19
C GLU A 32 19.66 5.61 -23.81
N ARG A 33 20.25 6.25 -22.80
CA ARG A 33 20.21 5.77 -21.42
C ARG A 33 18.81 5.84 -20.82
N LEU A 34 18.05 6.90 -21.08
CA LEU A 34 16.64 6.96 -20.68
C LEU A 34 15.80 5.89 -21.39
N ALA A 35 16.08 5.59 -22.66
CA ALA A 35 15.38 4.50 -23.35
C ALA A 35 15.58 3.14 -22.67
N ILE A 36 16.76 2.91 -22.08
CA ILE A 36 17.04 1.71 -21.26
C ILE A 36 16.25 1.74 -19.95
N GLU A 37 16.23 2.87 -19.23
CA GLU A 37 15.50 3.02 -17.96
C GLU A 37 13.99 2.76 -18.11
N PHE A 38 13.40 3.15 -19.23
CA PHE A 38 11.99 2.95 -19.54
C PHE A 38 11.73 1.73 -20.44
N SER A 39 12.75 0.90 -20.68
CA SER A 39 12.61 -0.26 -21.56
C SER A 39 11.53 -1.22 -21.03
N GLY A 40 10.71 -1.73 -21.95
CA GLY A 40 9.64 -2.65 -21.64
C GLY A 40 8.38 -2.02 -21.04
N VAL A 41 8.30 -0.69 -20.87
CA VAL A 41 7.10 0.01 -20.37
C VAL A 41 6.51 0.90 -21.47
N SER A 42 5.22 0.72 -21.76
CA SER A 42 4.53 1.56 -22.76
C SER A 42 4.14 2.93 -22.20
N GLN A 43 3.91 3.94 -23.05
CA GLN A 43 3.45 5.26 -22.60
C GLN A 43 2.08 5.21 -21.89
N ALA A 44 1.17 4.36 -22.37
CA ALA A 44 -0.12 4.15 -21.71
C ALA A 44 0.06 3.54 -20.31
N GLU A 45 0.93 2.54 -20.20
CA GLU A 45 1.30 1.95 -18.90
C GLU A 45 1.92 3.00 -17.97
N LEU A 46 2.87 3.81 -18.44
CA LEU A 46 3.47 4.89 -17.66
C LEU A 46 2.44 5.86 -17.09
N SER A 47 1.47 6.28 -17.91
CA SER A 47 0.40 7.19 -17.48
C SER A 47 -0.42 6.58 -16.33
N THR A 48 -0.86 5.34 -16.49
CA THR A 48 -1.63 4.61 -15.47
C THR A 48 -0.82 4.42 -14.19
N ARG A 49 0.43 3.95 -14.31
CA ARG A 49 1.33 3.70 -13.17
C ARG A 49 1.62 4.99 -12.40
N ARG A 50 1.78 6.12 -13.09
CA ARG A 50 1.98 7.43 -12.47
C ARG A 50 0.79 7.88 -11.63
N GLN A 51 -0.45 7.58 -12.04
CA GLN A 51 -1.63 7.89 -11.23
C GLN A 51 -1.59 7.15 -9.89
N TYR A 52 -1.20 5.87 -9.91
CA TYR A 52 -1.07 5.06 -8.70
C TYR A 52 0.09 5.51 -7.80
N LEU A 53 1.24 5.88 -8.38
CA LEU A 53 2.35 6.44 -7.61
C LEU A 53 1.99 7.78 -6.97
N ASN A 54 1.37 8.69 -7.72
CA ASN A 54 0.89 9.96 -7.17
C ASN A 54 -0.06 9.74 -5.98
N HIS A 55 -0.90 8.70 -6.04
CA HIS A 55 -1.79 8.32 -4.94
C HIS A 55 -1.00 7.86 -3.71
N ILE A 56 -0.05 6.94 -3.87
CA ILE A 56 0.81 6.43 -2.78
C ILE A 56 1.66 7.55 -2.18
N GLU A 57 2.26 8.39 -3.01
CA GLU A 57 3.08 9.53 -2.57
C GLU A 57 2.29 10.50 -1.71
N ARG A 58 1.03 10.78 -2.09
CA ARG A 58 0.11 11.59 -1.27
C ARG A 58 -0.22 10.89 0.05
N LEU A 59 -0.47 9.58 0.03
CA LEU A 59 -0.72 8.83 1.26
C LEU A 59 0.48 8.85 2.19
N ILE A 60 1.69 8.60 1.68
CA ILE A 60 2.93 8.62 2.46
C ILE A 60 3.23 10.03 2.97
N ALA A 61 3.05 11.07 2.16
CA ALA A 61 3.24 12.45 2.60
C ALA A 61 2.28 12.84 3.72
N ASN A 62 1.00 12.48 3.60
CA ASN A 62 0.01 12.71 4.64
C ASN A 62 0.33 11.88 5.90
N TRP A 63 0.71 10.61 5.75
CA TRP A 63 1.14 9.75 6.84
C TRP A 63 2.31 10.33 7.63
N ILE A 64 3.30 10.91 6.94
CA ILE A 64 4.40 11.66 7.57
C ILE A 64 3.86 12.88 8.32
N GLY A 65 2.98 13.66 7.68
CA GLY A 65 2.35 14.83 8.29
C GLY A 65 1.52 14.52 9.53
N ASP A 66 0.91 13.33 9.58
CA ASP A 66 0.09 12.83 10.67
C ASP A 66 0.89 12.18 11.82
N GLY A 67 2.22 12.21 11.73
CA GLY A 67 3.13 11.72 12.77
C GLY A 67 3.57 10.27 12.61
N CYS A 68 3.55 9.73 11.38
CA CYS A 68 4.04 8.40 11.05
C CYS A 68 3.35 7.27 11.85
N GLN A 69 2.02 7.35 12.00
CA GLN A 69 1.25 6.38 12.76
C GLN A 69 1.20 5.02 12.08
N ALA A 70 1.72 3.98 12.74
CA ALA A 70 1.66 2.63 12.22
C ALA A 70 1.09 1.66 13.25
N PHE A 71 0.22 0.76 12.80
CA PHE A 71 -0.20 -0.39 13.57
C PHE A 71 0.53 -1.63 13.06
N ASP A 72 1.41 -2.20 13.89
CA ASP A 72 2.09 -3.46 13.59
C ASP A 72 1.16 -4.63 13.93
N ALA A 73 0.56 -5.22 12.90
CA ALA A 73 -0.38 -6.32 13.02
C ALA A 73 0.30 -7.69 12.99
N VAL A 74 1.62 -7.77 12.82
CA VAL A 74 2.37 -9.04 12.60
C VAL A 74 2.01 -10.10 13.62
N ALA A 75 1.96 -9.74 14.91
CA ALA A 75 1.65 -10.66 16.00
C ALA A 75 0.23 -11.25 15.95
N PHE A 76 -0.69 -10.63 15.22
CA PHE A 76 -2.09 -11.06 15.09
C PHE A 76 -2.36 -11.79 13.77
N MET A 77 -1.45 -11.70 12.79
CA MET A 77 -1.72 -12.17 11.43
C MET A 77 -2.04 -13.66 11.36
N ASP A 78 -1.36 -14.50 12.14
CA ASP A 78 -1.61 -15.95 12.15
C ASP A 78 -3.05 -16.28 12.54
N GLU A 79 -3.63 -15.54 13.50
CA GLU A 79 -5.04 -15.70 13.88
C GLU A 79 -5.97 -15.09 12.82
N LEU A 80 -5.66 -13.87 12.38
CA LEU A 80 -6.52 -13.09 11.49
C LEU A 80 -6.72 -13.74 10.12
N VAL A 81 -5.68 -14.37 9.55
CA VAL A 81 -5.82 -15.04 8.23
C VAL A 81 -6.73 -16.27 8.28
N HIS A 82 -6.91 -16.87 9.45
CA HIS A 82 -7.80 -18.02 9.67
C HIS A 82 -9.20 -17.63 10.17
N SER A 83 -9.36 -16.38 10.61
CA SER A 83 -10.61 -15.88 11.17
C SER A 83 -11.57 -15.40 10.07
N GLU A 84 -12.87 -15.55 10.34
CA GLU A 84 -13.88 -14.81 9.58
C GLU A 84 -13.87 -13.32 9.95
N CYS A 85 -14.36 -12.46 9.07
CA CYS A 85 -14.53 -11.04 9.43
C CYS A 85 -15.66 -10.91 10.45
N TRP A 86 -15.40 -10.22 11.55
CA TRP A 86 -16.44 -9.90 12.52
C TRP A 86 -17.41 -8.87 11.95
N PRO A 87 -18.72 -9.04 12.17
CA PRO A 87 -19.70 -8.06 11.77
C PRO A 87 -19.50 -6.77 12.58
N PHE A 88 -19.35 -5.65 11.89
CA PHE A 88 -19.35 -4.33 12.52
C PHE A 88 -19.82 -3.24 11.56
N VAL A 89 -20.45 -2.21 12.12
CA VAL A 89 -20.86 -1.03 11.36
C VAL A 89 -19.72 -0.01 11.41
N LEU A 90 -19.26 0.42 10.25
CA LEU A 90 -18.19 1.38 10.11
C LEU A 90 -18.63 2.74 10.65
N GLN A 91 -18.09 3.17 11.79
CA GLN A 91 -18.45 4.45 12.39
C GLN A 91 -17.55 5.60 11.94
N ARG A 92 -18.04 6.82 12.15
CA ARG A 92 -17.39 8.07 11.72
C ARG A 92 -16.14 8.43 12.54
N ASP A 93 -15.92 7.76 13.66
CA ASP A 93 -14.89 8.08 14.66
C ASP A 93 -13.50 7.48 14.36
N LEU A 94 -13.34 6.78 13.24
CA LEU A 94 -12.02 6.50 12.69
C LEU A 94 -11.37 7.84 12.37
N GLY A 95 -10.33 8.21 13.14
CA GLY A 95 -9.71 9.53 13.08
C GLY A 95 -9.31 9.96 11.66
N ASP A 96 -9.20 11.27 11.45
CA ASP A 96 -8.97 11.86 10.12
C ASP A 96 -7.52 11.67 9.59
N ARG A 97 -6.70 10.87 10.27
CA ARG A 97 -5.28 10.65 9.95
C ARG A 97 -5.09 9.48 9.00
N VAL A 98 -4.06 9.55 8.17
CA VAL A 98 -3.58 8.41 7.41
C VAL A 98 -2.83 7.48 8.35
N THR A 99 -3.32 6.24 8.46
CA THR A 99 -2.67 5.18 9.24
C THR A 99 -2.17 4.10 8.31
N TYR A 100 -0.93 3.65 8.53
CA TYR A 100 -0.38 2.47 7.87
C TYR A 100 -0.51 1.25 8.79
N VAL A 101 -0.97 0.14 8.26
CA VAL A 101 -1.03 -1.14 8.96
C VAL A 101 -0.05 -2.10 8.32
N HIS A 102 0.84 -2.66 9.12
CA HIS A 102 1.87 -3.60 8.66
C HIS A 102 1.48 -5.04 8.99
N PHE A 103 1.47 -5.92 7.98
CA PHE A 103 1.22 -7.35 8.14
C PHE A 103 2.51 -8.16 8.32
N GLY A 104 3.64 -7.63 7.87
CA GLY A 104 4.86 -8.41 7.67
C GLY A 104 4.72 -9.41 6.52
N GLN A 105 5.58 -10.43 6.53
CA GLN A 105 5.60 -11.47 5.51
C GLN A 105 4.82 -12.69 6.01
N VAL A 106 3.59 -12.84 5.53
CA VAL A 106 2.67 -13.92 5.91
C VAL A 106 2.44 -14.81 4.70
N GLU A 107 2.66 -16.13 4.84
CA GLU A 107 2.58 -17.10 3.73
C GLU A 107 1.23 -17.03 2.99
N ARG A 108 0.13 -16.85 3.72
CA ARG A 108 -1.21 -16.75 3.12
C ARG A 108 -1.48 -15.41 2.40
N MET A 109 -0.62 -14.41 2.59
CA MET A 109 -0.68 -13.11 1.91
C MET A 109 0.24 -13.04 0.67
N VAL A 110 0.91 -14.15 0.32
CA VAL A 110 1.68 -14.27 -0.92
C VAL A 110 0.74 -14.33 -2.11
N LEU A 111 1.02 -13.51 -3.12
CA LEU A 111 0.24 -13.44 -4.35
C LEU A 111 0.30 -14.75 -5.13
N LYS A 112 -0.84 -15.16 -5.69
CA LYS A 112 -0.93 -16.35 -6.55
C LYS A 112 -0.45 -16.06 -7.97
N SER A 113 -0.59 -14.82 -8.44
CA SER A 113 -0.03 -14.41 -9.74
C SER A 113 1.49 -14.29 -9.71
N GLN A 114 2.07 -14.03 -8.53
CA GLN A 114 3.50 -13.78 -8.35
C GLN A 114 3.99 -14.29 -6.99
N GLU A 115 4.49 -15.53 -6.93
CA GLU A 115 4.85 -16.22 -5.67
C GLU A 115 5.95 -15.53 -4.84
N ALA A 116 6.73 -14.65 -5.46
CA ALA A 116 7.77 -13.89 -4.78
C ALA A 116 7.29 -12.51 -4.26
N ALA A 117 6.00 -12.19 -4.44
CA ALA A 117 5.35 -10.97 -4.00
C ALA A 117 4.28 -11.27 -2.95
N PHE A 118 4.06 -10.35 -2.01
CA PHE A 118 3.02 -10.51 -0.98
C PHE A 118 2.41 -9.18 -0.55
N ILE A 119 1.17 -9.22 -0.06
CA ILE A 119 0.51 -8.05 0.53
C ILE A 119 1.19 -7.73 1.86
N GLU A 120 1.91 -6.61 1.90
CA GLU A 120 2.70 -6.22 3.07
C GLU A 120 1.87 -5.49 4.13
N GLY A 121 0.77 -4.88 3.70
CA GLY A 121 -0.04 -4.05 4.55
C GLY A 121 -1.02 -3.20 3.77
N PHE A 122 -1.62 -2.24 4.45
CA PHE A 122 -2.53 -1.29 3.84
C PHE A 122 -2.45 0.07 4.53
N TYR A 123 -2.78 1.11 3.79
CA TYR A 123 -3.10 2.42 4.34
C TYR A 123 -4.61 2.52 4.48
N PHE A 124 -5.07 3.23 5.49
CA PHE A 124 -6.43 3.71 5.52
C PHE A 124 -6.49 5.18 5.94
N ARG A 125 -7.50 5.86 5.42
CA ARG A 125 -7.85 7.22 5.80
C ARG A 125 -9.32 7.47 5.55
N LYS A 126 -9.89 8.43 6.28
CA LYS A 126 -11.19 8.98 5.94
C LYS A 126 -11.06 9.90 4.74
N ILE A 127 -11.97 9.77 3.78
CA ILE A 127 -12.15 10.70 2.67
C ILE A 127 -13.52 11.36 2.80
N LEU A 128 -13.57 12.68 2.55
CA LEU A 128 -14.79 13.47 2.57
C LEU A 128 -15.29 13.60 1.14
N GLY A 129 -16.55 13.22 0.90
CA GLY A 129 -17.18 13.30 -0.41
C GLY A 129 -18.54 13.99 -0.34
N ASP A 130 -18.98 14.55 -1.47
CA ASP A 130 -20.30 15.18 -1.59
C ASP A 130 -21.46 14.19 -1.34
N GLU A 131 -21.24 12.92 -1.66
CA GLU A 131 -22.20 11.82 -1.47
C GLU A 131 -22.08 11.13 -0.09
N GLY A 132 -21.15 11.59 0.76
CA GLY A 132 -20.91 11.04 2.08
C GLY A 132 -19.43 10.79 2.39
N ASP A 133 -19.12 10.69 3.68
CA ASP A 133 -17.79 10.30 4.16
C ASP A 133 -17.55 8.81 3.84
N ALA A 134 -16.33 8.44 3.48
CA ALA A 134 -15.93 7.05 3.25
C ALA A 134 -14.57 6.75 3.89
N LEU A 135 -14.29 5.47 4.14
CA LEU A 135 -12.96 4.98 4.50
C LEU A 135 -12.29 4.46 3.23
N GLU A 136 -11.25 5.15 2.80
CA GLU A 136 -10.38 4.69 1.73
C GLU A 136 -9.35 3.71 2.29
N ILE A 137 -9.22 2.55 1.65
CA ILE A 137 -8.23 1.52 1.94
C ILE A 137 -7.35 1.37 0.71
N THR A 138 -6.03 1.42 0.90
CA THR A 138 -5.04 1.16 -0.16
C THR A 138 -4.13 0.03 0.27
N PHE A 139 -4.29 -1.15 -0.33
CA PHE A 139 -3.39 -2.28 -0.18
C PHE A 139 -2.09 -2.02 -0.93
N VAL A 140 -0.97 -2.40 -0.31
CA VAL A 140 0.36 -2.29 -0.92
C VAL A 140 1.08 -3.63 -0.92
N CYS A 141 1.87 -3.85 -1.95
CA CYS A 141 2.59 -5.09 -2.19
C CYS A 141 4.10 -4.92 -1.94
N ASN A 142 4.71 -5.93 -1.30
CA ASN A 142 6.15 -6.12 -1.31
C ASN A 142 6.50 -7.11 -2.44
N GLY A 143 6.86 -6.58 -3.61
CA GLY A 143 7.33 -7.38 -4.74
C GLY A 143 8.80 -7.85 -4.59
N PRO A 144 9.21 -8.87 -5.37
CA PRO A 144 10.54 -9.48 -5.24
C PRO A 144 11.71 -8.52 -5.45
N VAL A 145 11.50 -7.50 -6.28
CA VAL A 145 12.59 -6.64 -6.78
C VAL A 145 12.87 -5.44 -5.89
N TRP A 146 12.15 -5.20 -4.78
CA TRP A 146 12.34 -4.01 -3.93
C TRP A 146 13.81 -3.74 -3.55
N ASN A 147 14.60 -4.80 -3.31
CA ASN A 147 16.02 -4.69 -2.97
C ASN A 147 16.94 -4.46 -4.20
N GLU A 148 16.43 -4.70 -5.40
CA GLU A 148 17.16 -4.59 -6.67
C GLU A 148 16.81 -3.29 -7.43
N LEU A 149 15.76 -2.59 -7.00
CA LEU A 149 15.25 -1.38 -7.67
C LEU A 149 16.25 -0.21 -7.69
N GLU A 150 17.20 -0.16 -6.75
CA GLU A 150 18.29 0.82 -6.75
C GLU A 150 19.19 0.67 -7.99
N HIS A 151 19.30 -0.54 -8.53
CA HIS A 151 20.20 -0.86 -9.64
C HIS A 151 19.46 -1.31 -10.92
N GLY A 152 18.18 -1.64 -10.83
CA GLY A 152 17.34 -2.01 -11.96
C GLY A 152 16.75 -0.80 -12.72
N PRO A 153 16.24 -1.00 -13.94
CA PRO A 153 15.63 0.08 -14.73
C PRO A 153 14.43 0.72 -14.01
N TYR A 154 14.23 2.02 -14.18
CA TYR A 154 13.14 2.78 -13.56
C TYR A 154 11.76 2.20 -13.87
N GLY A 155 11.56 1.63 -15.07
CA GLY A 155 10.33 0.93 -15.42
C GLY A 155 9.96 -0.21 -14.46
N HIS A 156 10.95 -0.92 -13.91
CA HIS A 156 10.72 -1.94 -12.89
C HIS A 156 10.32 -1.32 -11.55
N ALA A 157 11.00 -0.23 -11.15
CA ALA A 157 10.66 0.51 -9.93
C ALA A 157 9.23 1.02 -9.98
N LEU A 158 8.81 1.60 -11.11
CA LEU A 158 7.44 2.05 -11.34
C LEU A 158 6.43 0.92 -11.16
N ARG A 159 6.65 -0.25 -11.79
CA ARG A 159 5.73 -1.39 -11.70
C ARG A 159 5.57 -1.88 -10.27
N THR A 160 6.68 -2.07 -9.57
CA THR A 160 6.67 -2.56 -8.19
C THR A 160 6.08 -1.56 -7.22
N ALA A 161 6.49 -0.30 -7.30
CA ALA A 161 6.03 0.74 -6.39
C ALA A 161 4.56 1.12 -6.62
N SER A 162 4.00 0.85 -7.80
CA SER A 162 2.58 1.13 -8.13
C SER A 162 1.67 -0.10 -8.03
N GLN A 163 2.17 -1.22 -7.52
CA GLN A 163 1.38 -2.45 -7.35
C GLN A 163 0.47 -2.31 -6.12
N ILE A 164 -0.68 -1.65 -6.34
CA ILE A 164 -1.65 -1.32 -5.30
C ILE A 164 -3.08 -1.66 -5.70
N ALA A 165 -3.93 -1.84 -4.70
CA ALA A 165 -5.37 -2.00 -4.86
C ALA A 165 -6.07 -1.06 -3.90
N ILE A 166 -7.08 -0.32 -4.40
CA ILE A 166 -7.76 0.75 -3.68
C ILE A 166 -9.25 0.45 -3.65
N CYS A 167 -9.88 0.60 -2.49
CA CYS A 167 -11.33 0.66 -2.36
C CYS A 167 -11.74 1.76 -1.38
N ALA A 168 -12.98 2.24 -1.52
CA ALA A 168 -13.58 3.20 -0.59
C ALA A 168 -14.90 2.64 -0.08
N ILE A 169 -15.02 2.53 1.25
CA ILE A 169 -16.20 1.96 1.90
C ILE A 169 -16.97 3.11 2.53
N PRO A 170 -18.27 3.29 2.22
CA PRO A 170 -19.07 4.33 2.84
C PRO A 170 -19.11 4.18 4.37
N ILE A 171 -18.99 5.29 5.09
CA ILE A 171 -19.22 5.30 6.55
C ILE A 171 -20.70 4.96 6.81
N GLY A 172 -20.95 4.12 7.81
CA GLY A 172 -22.28 3.59 8.14
C GLY A 172 -22.60 2.25 7.49
N SER A 173 -21.75 1.76 6.57
CA SER A 173 -21.89 0.42 6.00
C SER A 173 -21.49 -0.69 6.98
N GLU A 174 -22.11 -1.87 6.83
CA GLU A 174 -21.77 -3.07 7.59
C GLU A 174 -20.64 -3.85 6.91
N LEU A 175 -19.62 -4.22 7.67
CA LEU A 175 -18.58 -5.15 7.26
C LEU A 175 -18.93 -6.55 7.77
N PRO A 176 -18.60 -7.63 7.03
CA PRO A 176 -17.78 -7.65 5.80
C PRO A 176 -18.50 -7.35 4.49
N GLU A 177 -19.83 -7.22 4.47
CA GLU A 177 -20.61 -7.13 3.23
C GLU A 177 -20.11 -6.00 2.32
N ALA A 178 -19.98 -4.79 2.85
CA ALA A 178 -19.51 -3.66 2.05
C ALA A 178 -18.06 -3.82 1.55
N LEU A 179 -17.18 -4.49 2.30
CA LEU A 179 -15.82 -4.80 1.84
C LEU A 179 -15.83 -5.70 0.60
N ASN A 180 -16.76 -6.65 0.53
CA ASN A 180 -16.88 -7.60 -0.57
C ASN A 180 -17.54 -6.96 -1.80
N GLU A 181 -18.53 -6.10 -1.59
CA GLU A 181 -19.29 -5.44 -2.66
C GLU A 181 -18.55 -4.25 -3.29
N THR A 182 -17.63 -3.62 -2.55
CA THR A 182 -16.90 -2.45 -3.06
C THR A 182 -16.02 -2.83 -4.25
N VAL A 183 -16.02 -2.00 -5.29
CA VAL A 183 -15.15 -2.15 -6.46
C VAL A 183 -13.69 -1.82 -6.11
N LEU A 184 -12.75 -2.62 -6.63
CA LEU A 184 -11.32 -2.31 -6.54
C LEU A 184 -10.83 -1.53 -7.75
N HIS A 185 -10.06 -0.49 -7.47
CA HIS A 185 -9.23 0.21 -8.43
C HIS A 185 -7.75 -0.13 -8.18
N GLY A 186 -6.87 0.19 -9.13
CA GLY A 186 -5.44 -0.10 -9.01
C GLY A 186 -4.92 -1.06 -10.07
N ASP A 187 -3.78 -1.65 -9.79
CA ASP A 187 -3.10 -2.60 -10.67
C ASP A 187 -4.00 -3.83 -10.96
N ASP A 188 -4.20 -4.14 -12.24
CA ASP A 188 -5.16 -5.17 -12.65
C ASP A 188 -4.76 -6.57 -12.19
N GLU A 189 -3.46 -6.89 -12.25
CA GLU A 189 -2.95 -8.19 -11.82
C GLU A 189 -3.09 -8.34 -10.30
N PHE A 190 -2.68 -7.33 -9.55
CA PHE A 190 -2.74 -7.34 -8.09
C PHE A 190 -4.18 -7.34 -7.57
N LYS A 191 -5.05 -6.46 -8.05
CA LYS A 191 -6.42 -6.34 -7.54
C LYS A 191 -7.30 -7.54 -7.88
N SER A 192 -6.94 -8.29 -8.93
CA SER A 192 -7.64 -9.50 -9.35
C SER A 192 -7.08 -10.76 -8.70
N ASP A 193 -5.99 -10.67 -7.93
CA ASP A 193 -5.43 -11.82 -7.23
C ASP A 193 -6.40 -12.31 -6.15
N SER A 194 -6.62 -13.63 -6.11
CA SER A 194 -7.50 -14.30 -5.13
C SER A 194 -7.16 -13.97 -3.66
N VAL A 195 -5.91 -13.61 -3.38
CA VAL A 195 -5.42 -13.25 -2.03
C VAL A 195 -6.01 -11.92 -1.57
N ILE A 196 -6.43 -11.03 -2.46
CA ILE A 196 -7.08 -9.77 -2.10
C ILE A 196 -8.37 -9.99 -1.30
N SER A 197 -9.15 -11.02 -1.63
CA SER A 197 -10.36 -11.37 -0.86
C SER A 197 -10.03 -11.73 0.59
N LEU A 198 -8.92 -12.46 0.81
CA LEU A 198 -8.43 -12.74 2.16
C LEU A 198 -7.93 -11.45 2.85
N ALA A 199 -7.21 -10.60 2.12
CA ALA A 199 -6.72 -9.33 2.66
C ALA A 199 -7.87 -8.41 3.10
N ARG A 200 -8.94 -8.30 2.31
CA ARG A 200 -10.17 -7.58 2.67
C ARG A 200 -10.74 -8.05 4.00
N ARG A 201 -10.84 -9.37 4.19
CA ARG A 201 -11.33 -9.98 5.43
C ARG A 201 -10.46 -9.62 6.64
N VAL A 202 -9.14 -9.71 6.48
CA VAL A 202 -8.18 -9.33 7.52
C VAL A 202 -8.28 -7.85 7.86
N VAL A 203 -8.40 -6.98 6.84
CA VAL A 203 -8.59 -5.54 7.01
C VAL A 203 -9.86 -5.24 7.81
N GLY A 204 -10.98 -5.90 7.51
CA GLY A 204 -12.22 -5.74 8.28
C GLY A 204 -12.02 -6.02 9.76
N ASN A 205 -11.37 -7.13 10.11
CA ASN A 205 -11.04 -7.44 11.50
C ASN A 205 -10.11 -6.41 12.15
N ILE A 206 -9.08 -5.95 11.43
CA ILE A 206 -8.15 -4.94 11.98
C ILE A 206 -8.87 -3.61 12.21
N ILE A 207 -9.70 -3.15 11.27
CA ILE A 207 -10.50 -1.92 11.46
C ILE A 207 -11.42 -2.08 12.67
N ALA A 208 -12.06 -3.24 12.85
CA ALA A 208 -12.88 -3.50 14.04
C ALA A 208 -12.07 -3.45 15.34
N ILE A 209 -10.83 -3.95 15.34
CA ILE A 209 -9.91 -3.87 16.49
C ILE A 209 -9.54 -2.41 16.78
N LEU A 210 -9.12 -1.67 15.76
CA LEU A 210 -8.67 -0.28 15.89
C LEU A 210 -9.82 0.64 16.31
N HIS A 211 -11.03 0.39 15.82
CA HIS A 211 -12.23 1.11 16.26
C HIS A 211 -12.53 0.88 17.75
N LYS A 212 -12.40 -0.36 18.25
CA LYS A 212 -12.61 -0.67 19.68
C LYS A 212 -11.45 -0.19 20.57
N LYS A 213 -10.26 0.00 20.00
CA LYS A 213 -9.03 0.34 20.72
C LYS A 213 -8.23 1.39 19.93
N PRO A 214 -8.72 2.63 19.82
CA PRO A 214 -8.10 3.67 19.00
C PRO A 214 -6.68 4.02 19.46
N ASP A 215 -6.34 3.80 20.74
CA ASP A 215 -4.99 4.03 21.25
C ASP A 215 -3.93 3.11 20.59
N LEU A 216 -4.33 2.00 19.97
CA LEU A 216 -3.42 1.08 19.27
C LEU A 216 -2.91 1.64 17.93
N SER A 217 -3.66 2.52 17.26
CA SER A 217 -3.16 3.23 16.06
C SER A 217 -2.33 4.46 16.41
N ALA A 218 -2.38 4.92 17.67
CA ALA A 218 -1.71 6.14 18.11
C ALA A 218 -0.22 5.97 18.44
N MET A 219 0.33 4.76 18.40
CA MET A 219 1.75 4.55 18.67
C MET A 219 2.59 5.04 17.48
N PRO A 220 3.44 6.07 17.66
CA PRO A 220 4.35 6.48 16.61
C PRO A 220 5.28 5.30 16.29
N TYR A 221 5.46 5.00 15.01
CA TYR A 221 6.49 4.05 14.62
C TYR A 221 7.85 4.65 14.92
N LEU A 222 8.51 4.17 15.98
CA LEU A 222 9.82 4.68 16.41
C LEU A 222 10.98 4.16 15.56
N GLY A 223 10.72 3.25 14.61
CA GLY A 223 11.74 2.63 13.75
C GLY A 223 12.89 1.96 14.51
N PRO A 224 13.83 1.34 13.81
CA PRO A 224 15.15 1.12 14.37
C PRO A 224 15.84 2.47 14.55
N LEU A 225 16.08 2.88 15.80
CA LEU A 225 17.00 3.98 16.12
C LEU A 225 18.38 3.57 15.58
N HIS A 226 18.89 4.28 14.58
CA HIS A 226 20.26 4.15 14.09
C HIS A 226 21.27 4.60 15.15
#